data_AF-A0A847E7F8-F1
#
_entry.id   AF-A0A847E7F8-F1
#
_cell.length_a   1.000
_cell.length_b   1.000
_cell.length_c   1.000
_cell.angle_alpha   90.00
_cell.angle_beta   90.00
_cell.angle_gamma   90.00
#
_symmetry.space_group_name_H-M   'P 1'
#
loop_
_entity.id
_entity.type
_entity.pdbx_description
1 polymer ?
#
loop_
_entity_poly.entity_id
_entity_poly.type
_entity_poly.pdbx_seq_one_letter_code
_entity_poly.pdbx_strand_id
1 'polypeptide(L)'
;MKDQSRNSLKQNDESFFLKPTFQALTIGVPFCVFKLLFGMLAIRAGRSSDFLTIFACFVIIWALTDLVMNLFRVVFHMAGREAPIEYCTIAQIGKYFNRPKFFLAVDTLISFSIICFVLWSGWITLLGPHESCFWYAATTLNLISISVVNILIELRRGS
;
A
#
# COMPACT_ATOMS: atom_id res chain seq x y z
N MET A 1 -5.33 28.13 30.13
CA MET A 1 -4.53 28.35 28.90
C MET A 1 -3.58 27.19 28.54
N LYS A 2 -2.97 26.45 29.48
CA LYS A 2 -2.14 25.26 29.14
C LYS A 2 -2.94 24.04 28.63
N ASP A 3 -4.20 23.85 29.05
CA ASP A 3 -5.03 22.72 28.59
C ASP A 3 -5.52 22.83 27.14
N GLN A 4 -5.73 24.05 26.65
CA GLN A 4 -6.26 24.26 25.29
C GLN A 4 -5.20 23.93 24.22
N SER A 5 -3.92 24.19 24.50
CA SER A 5 -2.79 23.82 23.65
C SER A 5 -2.53 22.30 23.63
N ARG A 6 -2.77 21.61 24.76
CA ARG A 6 -2.61 20.15 24.87
C ARG A 6 -3.73 19.38 24.15
N ASN A 7 -4.95 19.93 24.16
CA ASN A 7 -6.08 19.37 23.40
C ASN A 7 -5.94 19.63 21.89
N SER A 8 -5.42 20.78 21.45
CA SER A 8 -5.17 21.02 20.02
C SER A 8 -4.06 20.15 19.42
N LEU A 9 -3.06 19.78 20.21
CA LEU A 9 -1.98 18.87 19.78
C LEU A 9 -2.48 17.43 19.63
N LYS A 10 -3.27 16.92 20.59
CA LYS A 10 -3.90 15.60 20.49
C LYS A 10 -4.85 15.48 19.29
N GLN A 11 -5.64 16.51 19.02
CA GLN A 11 -6.58 16.50 17.89
C GLN A 11 -5.85 16.53 16.52
N ASN A 12 -4.70 17.19 16.43
CA ASN A 12 -3.92 17.28 15.19
C ASN A 12 -3.20 15.96 14.86
N ASP A 13 -2.57 15.34 15.86
CA ASP A 13 -1.85 14.07 15.69
C ASP A 13 -2.82 12.90 15.42
N GLU A 14 -3.98 12.88 16.08
CA GLU A 14 -5.00 11.84 15.85
C GLU A 14 -5.76 11.98 14.52
N SER A 15 -5.69 13.16 13.89
CA SER A 15 -6.15 13.34 12.50
C SER A 15 -5.12 12.83 11.50
N PHE A 16 -3.83 12.93 11.82
CA PHE A 16 -2.72 12.67 10.89
C PHE A 16 -2.68 11.21 10.44
N PHE A 17 -2.87 10.26 11.37
CA PHE A 17 -2.87 8.82 11.07
C PHE A 17 -4.10 8.34 10.28
N LEU A 18 -5.20 9.07 10.37
CA LEU A 18 -6.42 8.81 9.59
C LEU A 18 -6.48 9.63 8.30
N LYS A 19 -5.48 10.49 8.04
CA LYS A 19 -5.41 11.21 6.78
C LYS A 19 -5.20 10.21 5.63
N PRO A 20 -5.91 10.43 4.51
CA PRO A 20 -5.71 9.66 3.29
C PRO A 20 -4.25 9.59 2.84
N THR A 21 -3.45 10.62 3.16
CA THR A 21 -2.01 10.67 2.88
C THR A 21 -1.21 9.68 3.69
N PHE A 22 -1.48 9.56 4.99
CA PHE A 22 -0.80 8.59 5.84
C PHE A 22 -1.13 7.19 5.36
N GLN A 23 -2.41 6.88 5.13
CA GLN A 23 -2.82 5.57 4.59
C GLN A 23 -2.24 5.27 3.21
N ALA A 24 -2.19 6.23 2.29
CA ALA A 24 -1.56 6.03 0.98
C ALA A 24 -0.05 5.75 1.11
N LEU A 25 0.64 6.50 1.97
CA LEU A 25 2.07 6.35 2.21
C LEU A 25 2.40 5.05 2.95
N THR A 26 1.52 4.62 3.86
CA THR A 26 1.83 3.52 4.78
C THR A 26 1.11 2.20 4.54
N ILE A 27 0.09 2.21 3.70
CA ILE A 27 -0.60 1.01 3.27
C ILE A 27 -0.42 0.84 1.76
N GLY A 28 -0.65 1.91 0.98
CA GLY A 28 -0.54 1.89 -0.49
C GLY A 28 0.88 1.65 -1.01
N VAL A 29 1.86 2.42 -0.54
CA VAL A 29 3.27 2.27 -0.99
C VAL A 29 3.82 0.87 -0.67
N PRO A 30 3.65 0.30 0.54
CA PRO A 30 4.06 -1.08 0.79
C PRO A 30 3.43 -2.11 -0.15
N PHE A 31 2.13 -2.00 -0.45
CA PHE A 31 1.48 -2.91 -1.40
C PHE A 31 2.08 -2.81 -2.81
N CYS A 32 2.42 -1.60 -3.25
CA CYS A 32 3.12 -1.39 -4.51
C CYS A 32 4.52 -2.04 -4.49
N VAL A 33 5.26 -1.89 -3.38
CA VAL A 33 6.58 -2.52 -3.19
C VAL A 33 6.47 -4.04 -3.24
N PHE A 34 5.48 -4.65 -2.58
CA PHE A 34 5.29 -6.11 -2.64
C PHE A 34 5.01 -6.61 -4.05
N LYS A 35 4.13 -5.94 -4.81
CA LYS A 35 3.86 -6.28 -6.22
C LYS A 35 5.12 -6.16 -7.07
N LEU A 36 5.90 -5.09 -6.90
CA LEU A 36 7.13 -4.86 -7.65
C LEU A 36 8.17 -5.95 -7.36
N LEU A 37 8.42 -6.24 -6.08
CA LEU A 37 9.37 -7.27 -5.66
C LEU A 37 8.91 -8.66 -6.11
N PHE A 38 7.62 -8.95 -6.06
CA PHE A 38 7.07 -10.19 -6.59
C PHE A 38 7.28 -10.34 -8.10
N GLY A 39 7.06 -9.28 -8.88
CA GLY A 39 7.36 -9.28 -10.31
C GLY A 39 8.85 -9.55 -10.58
N MET A 40 9.76 -8.91 -9.85
CA MET A 40 11.19 -9.18 -9.97
C MET A 40 11.55 -10.63 -9.61
N LEU A 41 10.96 -11.17 -8.55
CA LEU A 41 11.12 -12.56 -8.16
C LEU A 41 10.58 -13.53 -9.22
N ALA A 42 9.43 -13.23 -9.83
CA ALA A 42 8.85 -14.03 -10.88
C ALA A 42 9.73 -14.07 -12.15
N ILE A 43 10.40 -12.97 -12.52
CA ILE A 43 11.41 -12.99 -13.60
C ILE A 43 12.57 -13.92 -13.24
N ARG A 44 13.05 -13.89 -11.98
CA ARG A 44 14.19 -14.72 -11.54
C ARG A 44 13.83 -16.20 -11.48
N ALA A 45 12.67 -16.53 -10.93
CA ALA A 45 12.16 -17.90 -10.86
C ALA A 45 11.76 -18.44 -12.24
N GLY A 46 11.35 -17.55 -13.15
CA GLY A 46 10.84 -17.85 -14.48
C GLY A 46 11.85 -17.81 -15.60
N ARG A 47 13.17 -17.85 -15.33
CA ARG A 47 14.23 -17.73 -16.36
C ARG A 47 14.09 -18.70 -17.56
N SER A 48 13.35 -19.78 -17.39
CA SER A 48 13.10 -20.79 -18.44
C SER A 48 11.67 -20.75 -19.02
N SER A 49 10.85 -19.77 -18.63
CA SER A 49 9.44 -19.65 -19.04
C SER A 49 9.13 -18.25 -19.55
N ASP A 50 8.89 -18.14 -20.86
CA ASP A 50 8.48 -16.89 -21.50
C ASP A 50 7.14 -16.39 -20.94
N PHE A 51 6.22 -17.30 -20.64
CA PHE A 51 4.92 -16.96 -20.05
C PHE A 51 5.07 -16.29 -18.68
N LEU A 52 5.91 -16.85 -17.80
CA LEU A 52 6.13 -16.29 -16.47
C LEU A 52 6.83 -14.94 -16.54
N THR A 53 7.74 -14.77 -17.50
CA THR A 53 8.44 -13.51 -17.75
C THR A 53 7.47 -12.42 -18.22
N ILE A 54 6.58 -12.74 -19.16
CA ILE A 54 5.54 -11.80 -19.63
C ILE A 54 4.60 -11.41 -18.48
N PHE A 55 4.10 -12.39 -17.72
CA PHE A 55 3.27 -12.14 -16.55
C PHE A 55 3.97 -11.24 -15.53
N ALA A 56 5.24 -11.49 -15.24
CA ALA A 56 6.02 -10.70 -14.32
C ALA A 56 6.20 -9.25 -14.79
N CYS A 57 6.44 -9.02 -16.09
CA CYS A 57 6.47 -7.68 -16.66
C CYS A 57 5.15 -6.94 -16.48
N PHE A 58 4.00 -7.60 -16.69
CA PHE A 58 2.69 -7.02 -16.44
C PHE A 58 2.53 -6.61 -14.96
N VAL A 59 2.92 -7.47 -14.03
CA VAL A 59 2.87 -7.17 -12.59
C VAL A 59 3.76 -5.98 -12.23
N ILE A 60 4.96 -5.87 -12.81
CA ILE A 60 5.88 -4.75 -12.57
C ILE A 60 5.27 -3.43 -13.07
N ILE A 61 4.75 -3.41 -14.30
CA ILE A 61 4.11 -2.21 -14.87
C ILE A 61 2.90 -1.80 -14.04
N TRP A 62 2.11 -2.78 -13.61
CA TRP A 62 0.96 -2.55 -12.74
C TRP A 62 1.38 -1.95 -11.39
N ALA A 63 2.40 -2.52 -10.73
CA ALA A 63 2.94 -2.01 -9.47
C ALA A 63 3.47 -0.58 -9.58
N LEU A 64 4.16 -0.26 -10.68
CA LEU A 64 4.66 1.10 -10.94
C LEU A 64 3.51 2.08 -11.15
N THR A 65 2.46 1.67 -11.86
CA THR A 65 1.28 2.52 -12.08
C THR A 65 0.57 2.80 -10.76
N ASP A 66 0.37 1.79 -9.91
CA ASP A 66 -0.19 1.95 -8.57
C ASP A 66 0.69 2.85 -7.67
N LEU A 67 2.01 2.74 -7.78
CA LEU A 67 2.95 3.57 -7.02
C LEU A 67 2.82 5.04 -7.42
N VAL A 68 2.78 5.33 -8.73
CA VAL A 68 2.61 6.69 -9.25
C VAL A 68 1.28 7.28 -8.79
N MET A 69 0.20 6.50 -8.83
CA MET A 69 -1.11 6.95 -8.34
C MET A 69 -1.11 7.26 -6.85
N ASN A 70 -0.52 6.39 -6.03
CA ASN A 70 -0.40 6.60 -4.58
C ASN A 70 0.47 7.84 -4.28
N LEU A 71 1.58 8.03 -4.99
CA LEU A 71 2.47 9.18 -4.80
C LEU A 71 1.82 10.50 -5.24
N PHE A 72 1.12 10.50 -6.39
CA PHE A 72 0.39 11.66 -6.89
C PHE A 72 -0.67 12.12 -5.88
N ARG A 73 -1.37 11.17 -5.25
CA ARG A 73 -2.33 11.48 -4.19
C ARG A 73 -1.68 12.10 -2.96
N VAL A 74 -0.52 11.59 -2.54
CA VAL A 74 0.24 12.17 -1.43
C VAL A 74 0.58 13.63 -1.74
N VAL A 75 1.12 13.91 -2.94
CA VAL A 75 1.47 15.27 -3.38
C VAL A 75 0.25 16.18 -3.44
N PHE A 76 -0.87 15.73 -4.01
CA PHE A 76 -2.09 16.53 -4.12
C PHE A 76 -2.70 16.87 -2.75
N HIS A 77 -2.72 15.90 -1.83
CA HIS A 77 -3.25 16.14 -0.50
C HIS A 77 -2.32 17.04 0.32
N MET A 78 -1.00 16.95 0.13
CA MET A 78 -0.05 17.90 0.71
C MET A 78 -0.19 19.31 0.13
N ALA A 79 -0.63 19.45 -1.12
CA ALA A 79 -0.97 20.72 -1.75
C ALA A 79 -2.33 21.31 -1.32
N GLY A 80 -3.01 20.69 -0.35
CA GLY A 80 -4.29 21.16 0.19
C GLY A 80 -5.48 20.99 -0.76
N ARG A 81 -5.35 20.18 -1.80
CA ARG A 81 -6.42 19.89 -2.76
C ARG A 81 -6.96 18.47 -2.53
N GLU A 82 -8.28 18.31 -2.66
CA GLU A 82 -8.87 16.96 -2.72
C GLU A 82 -8.38 16.27 -4.00
N ALA A 83 -7.75 15.10 -3.84
CA ALA A 83 -7.19 14.37 -4.96
C ALA A 83 -8.33 13.81 -5.85
N PRO A 84 -8.33 14.05 -7.16
CA PRO A 84 -9.40 13.58 -8.06
C PRO A 84 -9.32 12.07 -8.39
N ILE A 85 -8.35 11.35 -7.83
CA ILE A 85 -7.94 9.99 -8.22
C ILE A 85 -8.11 9.01 -7.04
N GLU A 86 -8.58 7.80 -7.32
CA GLU A 86 -8.79 6.70 -6.36
C GLU A 86 -7.47 6.03 -5.93
N TYR A 87 -7.52 5.19 -4.89
CA TYR A 87 -6.37 4.59 -4.20
C TYR A 87 -5.39 3.78 -5.09
N CYS A 88 -5.89 3.00 -6.07
CA CYS A 88 -5.10 2.11 -6.95
C CYS A 88 -5.74 2.05 -8.35
N THR A 89 -5.01 1.56 -9.37
CA THR A 89 -5.53 1.35 -10.74
C THR A 89 -6.80 0.51 -10.76
N ILE A 90 -6.85 -0.58 -9.97
CA ILE A 90 -8.03 -1.43 -9.85
C ILE A 90 -9.21 -0.65 -9.24
N ALA A 91 -8.98 0.18 -8.23
CA ALA A 91 -10.01 1.05 -7.64
C ALA A 91 -10.49 2.13 -8.62
N GLN A 92 -9.60 2.63 -9.49
CA GLN A 92 -9.95 3.56 -10.57
C GLN A 92 -10.85 2.90 -11.61
N ILE A 93 -10.61 1.64 -11.97
CA ILE A 93 -11.54 0.84 -12.79
C ILE A 93 -12.87 0.69 -12.02
N GLY A 94 -12.82 0.41 -10.72
CA GLY A 94 -14.00 0.31 -9.87
C GLY A 94 -14.85 1.58 -9.79
N LYS A 95 -14.25 2.77 -9.99
CA LYS A 95 -14.99 4.04 -10.11
C LYS A 95 -15.88 4.05 -11.34
N TYR A 96 -15.43 3.47 -12.46
CA TYR A 96 -16.27 3.30 -13.66
C TYR A 96 -17.48 2.39 -13.40
N PHE A 97 -17.32 1.41 -12.50
CA PHE A 97 -18.40 0.51 -12.05
C PHE A 97 -19.17 1.02 -10.82
N ASN A 98 -18.99 2.28 -10.40
CA ASN A 98 -19.59 2.88 -9.19
C ASN A 98 -19.31 2.12 -7.87
N ARG A 99 -18.26 1.30 -7.80
CA ARG A 99 -17.91 0.47 -6.62
C ARG A 99 -16.41 0.53 -6.29
N PRO A 100 -15.79 1.72 -6.14
CA PRO A 100 -14.33 1.84 -5.95
C PRO A 100 -13.80 1.11 -4.71
N LYS A 101 -14.57 1.10 -3.60
CA LYS A 101 -14.18 0.41 -2.35
C LYS A 101 -14.07 -1.11 -2.50
N PHE A 102 -14.93 -1.72 -3.32
CA PHE A 102 -14.88 -3.17 -3.55
C PHE A 102 -13.60 -3.55 -4.30
N PHE A 103 -13.28 -2.80 -5.35
CA PHE A 103 -12.09 -2.99 -6.15
C PHE A 103 -10.80 -2.71 -5.37
N LEU A 104 -10.82 -1.76 -4.42
CA LEU A 104 -9.73 -1.57 -3.47
C LEU A 104 -9.54 -2.78 -2.54
N ALA A 105 -10.63 -3.39 -2.07
CA ALA A 105 -10.56 -4.60 -1.25
C ALA A 105 -9.99 -5.80 -2.04
N VAL A 106 -10.32 -5.91 -3.33
CA VAL A 106 -9.73 -6.90 -4.24
C VAL A 106 -8.22 -6.67 -4.41
N ASP A 107 -7.81 -5.42 -4.64
CA ASP A 107 -6.38 -5.06 -4.75
C ASP A 107 -5.60 -5.42 -3.49
N THR A 108 -6.20 -5.16 -2.33
CA THR A 108 -5.67 -5.51 -1.02
C THR A 108 -5.56 -7.02 -0.86
N LEU A 109 -6.60 -7.78 -1.26
CA LEU A 109 -6.59 -9.25 -1.22
C LEU A 109 -5.47 -9.81 -2.09
N ILE A 110 -5.31 -9.32 -3.33
CA ILE A 110 -4.24 -9.75 -4.23
C ILE A 110 -2.87 -9.46 -3.62
N SER A 111 -2.68 -8.28 -3.03
CA SER A 111 -1.42 -7.90 -2.40
C SER A 111 -1.08 -8.83 -1.22
N PHE A 112 -2.06 -9.16 -0.38
CA PHE A 112 -1.86 -10.14 0.70
C PHE A 112 -1.60 -11.55 0.15
N SER A 113 -2.27 -11.98 -0.91
CA SER A 113 -2.00 -13.26 -1.56
C SER A 113 -0.57 -13.33 -2.09
N ILE A 114 -0.03 -12.24 -2.67
CA ILE A 114 1.36 -12.14 -3.09
C ILE A 114 2.30 -12.31 -1.90
N ILE A 115 2.07 -11.60 -0.80
CA ILE A 115 2.89 -11.70 0.42
C ILE A 115 2.90 -13.15 0.93
N CYS A 116 1.73 -13.75 1.08
CA CYS A 116 1.58 -15.13 1.53
C CYS A 116 2.30 -16.11 0.60
N PHE A 117 2.16 -15.94 -0.71
CA PHE A 117 2.82 -16.78 -1.69
C PHE A 117 4.35 -16.68 -1.59
N VAL A 118 4.91 -15.47 -1.55
CA VAL A 118 6.37 -15.26 -1.47
C VAL A 118 6.97 -15.85 -0.19
N LEU A 119 6.26 -15.72 0.93
CA LEU A 119 6.68 -16.30 2.21
C LEU A 119 6.56 -17.83 2.22
N TRP A 120 5.43 -18.38 1.77
CA TRP A 120 5.16 -19.82 1.81
C TRP A 120 6.02 -20.61 0.81
N SER A 121 6.20 -20.09 -0.42
CA SER A 121 7.00 -20.73 -1.47
C SER A 121 8.51 -20.65 -1.23
N GLY A 122 8.96 -19.89 -0.23
CA GLY A 122 10.38 -19.66 0.06
C GLY A 122 11.06 -18.68 -0.91
N TRP A 123 10.33 -18.05 -1.84
CA TRP A 123 10.86 -17.08 -2.79
C TRP A 123 11.49 -15.85 -2.13
N ILE A 124 11.13 -15.58 -0.87
CA ILE A 124 11.79 -14.56 -0.06
C ILE A 124 13.32 -14.72 -0.03
N THR A 125 13.85 -15.94 -0.15
CA THR A 125 15.29 -16.21 -0.14
C THR A 125 16.01 -15.81 -1.44
N LEU A 126 15.27 -15.58 -2.52
CA LEU A 126 15.80 -15.13 -3.82
C LEU A 126 15.96 -13.61 -3.91
N LEU A 127 15.52 -12.87 -2.87
CA LEU A 127 15.70 -11.43 -2.79
C LEU A 127 17.15 -11.09 -2.48
N GLY A 128 17.68 -10.09 -3.19
CA GLY A 128 18.98 -9.52 -2.87
C GLY A 128 18.95 -8.72 -1.56
N PRO A 129 20.10 -8.34 -0.98
CA PRO A 129 20.16 -7.62 0.29
C PRO A 129 19.32 -6.34 0.33
N HIS A 130 19.38 -5.54 -0.75
CA HIS A 130 18.60 -4.30 -0.86
C HIS A 130 17.10 -4.56 -0.96
N GLU A 131 16.70 -5.59 -1.71
CA GLU A 131 15.30 -5.93 -1.92
C GLU A 131 14.68 -6.53 -0.66
N SER A 132 15.42 -7.35 0.07
CA SER A 132 15.03 -7.84 1.39
C SER A 132 14.86 -6.70 2.38
N CYS A 133 15.75 -5.69 2.36
CA CYS A 133 15.58 -4.49 3.17
C CYS A 133 14.28 -3.75 2.84
N PHE A 134 13.97 -3.54 1.55
CA PHE A 134 12.71 -2.95 1.13
C PHE A 134 11.50 -3.80 1.52
N TRP A 135 11.58 -5.12 1.39
CA TRP A 135 10.53 -6.04 1.80
C TRP A 135 10.25 -5.91 3.30
N TYR A 136 11.28 -5.99 4.14
CA TYR A 136 11.11 -5.87 5.60
C TYR A 136 10.60 -4.49 6.00
N ALA A 137 11.14 -3.41 5.43
CA ALA A 137 10.65 -2.07 5.67
C ALA A 137 9.18 -1.92 5.28
N ALA A 138 8.78 -2.42 4.11
CA ALA A 138 7.39 -2.42 3.64
C ALA A 138 6.49 -3.24 4.56
N THR A 139 6.91 -4.42 5.01
CA THR A 139 6.16 -5.28 5.93
C THR A 139 5.97 -4.60 7.29
N THR A 140 7.03 -4.08 7.88
CA THR A 140 6.97 -3.37 9.17
C THR A 140 6.03 -2.17 9.06
N LEU A 141 6.19 -1.37 8.02
CA LEU A 141 5.43 -0.15 7.83
C LEU A 141 3.96 -0.44 7.55
N ASN A 142 3.65 -1.48 6.76
CA ASN A 142 2.28 -1.92 6.49
C ASN A 142 1.58 -2.45 7.75
N LEU A 143 2.20 -3.42 8.44
CA LEU A 143 1.57 -4.09 9.59
C LEU A 143 1.37 -3.14 10.77
N ILE A 144 2.41 -2.37 11.13
CA ILE A 144 2.31 -1.41 12.23
C ILE A 144 1.23 -0.36 11.91
N SER A 145 1.19 0.14 10.67
CA SER A 145 0.22 1.17 10.31
C SER A 145 -1.22 0.67 10.34
N ILE A 146 -1.48 -0.56 9.86
CA ILE A 146 -2.80 -1.18 9.96
C ILE A 146 -3.21 -1.35 11.43
N SER A 147 -2.31 -1.83 12.29
CA SER A 147 -2.58 -1.98 13.73
C SER A 147 -2.88 -0.64 14.41
N VAL A 148 -2.07 0.40 14.14
CA VAL A 148 -2.28 1.75 14.69
C VAL A 148 -3.61 2.33 14.24
N VAL A 149 -3.94 2.23 12.94
CA VAL A 149 -5.21 2.72 12.39
C VAL A 149 -6.40 2.00 13.04
N ASN A 150 -6.33 0.68 13.21
CA ASN A 150 -7.40 -0.07 13.87
C ASN A 150 -7.58 0.34 15.34
N ILE A 151 -6.49 0.52 16.11
CA ILE A 151 -6.56 0.99 17.50
C ILE A 151 -7.23 2.36 17.57
N LEU A 152 -6.87 3.28 16.67
CA LEU A 152 -7.45 4.62 16.63
C LEU A 152 -8.95 4.60 16.26
N ILE A 153 -9.35 3.73 15.34
CA ILE A 153 -10.77 3.56 14.99
C ILE A 153 -11.56 3.06 16.20
N GLU A 154 -11.04 2.07 16.93
CA GLU A 154 -11.73 1.51 18.10
C GLU A 154 -11.82 2.52 19.24
N LEU A 155 -10.75 3.28 19.50
CA LEU A 155 -10.76 4.36 20.49
C LEU A 155 -11.82 5.42 20.19
N ARG A 156 -12.08 5.74 18.90
CA ARG A 156 -13.15 6.65 18.52
C ARG A 156 -14.55 6.06 18.67
N ARG A 157 -14.72 4.75 18.48
CA ARG A 157 -16.03 4.10 18.57
C ARG A 157 -16.51 3.96 20.02
N GLY A 158 -15.58 3.94 20.97
CA GLY A 158 -15.85 3.89 22.41
C GLY A 158 -15.90 5.26 23.12
N SER A 159 -15.72 6.38 22.40
CA SER A 159 -15.87 7.75 22.92
C SER A 159 -17.17 8.39 22.43
#